data_AF-A0A382KKV0-F1
#
_entry.id   AF-A0A382KKV0-F1
#
_cell.length_a   1.000
_cell.length_b   1.000
_cell.length_c   1.000
_cell.angle_alpha   90.00
_cell.angle_beta   90.00
_cell.angle_gamma   90.00
#
_symmetry.space_group_name_H-M   'P 1'
#
loop_
_entity.id
_entity.type
_entity.pdbx_description
1 polymer ?
#
loop_
_entity_poly.entity_id
_entity_poly.type
_entity_poly.pdbx_seq_one_letter_code
_entity_poly.pdbx_strand_id
1 'polypeptide(L)'
;MFNVLIAVLTAAFLLRVGVGVLRALAAPPPAPAPAGELRRVKFFYRCELCGTEVRMTTAIEENPDPPRHCMEAMELLPIDD
;
A
#
# COMPACT_ATOMS: atom_id res chain seq x y z
N MET A 1 29.22 25.37 -35.56
CA MET A 1 28.51 24.10 -35.82
C MET A 1 28.79 23.04 -34.76
N PHE A 2 30.06 22.72 -34.48
CA PHE A 2 30.46 21.68 -33.52
C PHE A 2 29.90 21.87 -32.10
N ASN A 3 29.96 23.10 -31.56
CA ASN A 3 29.40 23.40 -30.24
C ASN A 3 27.88 23.20 -30.15
N VAL A 4 27.16 23.47 -31.26
CA VAL A 4 25.71 23.23 -31.33
C VAL A 4 25.42 21.73 -31.32
N LEU A 5 26.25 20.94 -32.01
CA LEU A 5 26.13 19.48 -32.07
C LEU A 5 26.39 18.85 -30.70
N ILE A 6 27.40 19.33 -29.98
CA ILE A 6 27.67 18.92 -28.59
C ILE A 6 26.49 19.31 -27.68
N ALA A 7 26.02 20.56 -27.75
CA ALA A 7 24.91 21.01 -26.91
C ALA A 7 23.64 20.16 -27.11
N VAL A 8 23.31 19.82 -28.35
CA VAL A 8 22.16 18.96 -28.68
C VAL A 8 22.37 17.55 -28.14
N LEU A 9 23.56 16.96 -28.30
CA LEU A 9 23.85 15.62 -27.78
C LEU A 9 23.79 15.57 -26.25
N THR A 10 24.35 16.57 -25.56
CA THR A 10 24.31 16.65 -24.10
C THR A 10 22.88 16.82 -23.59
N ALA A 11 22.09 17.70 -24.23
CA ALA A 11 20.69 17.90 -23.86
C ALA A 11 19.87 16.62 -24.07
N ALA A 12 20.05 15.93 -25.20
CA ALA A 12 19.37 14.67 -25.49
C ALA A 12 19.74 13.57 -24.47
N PHE A 13 21.01 13.48 -24.10
CA PHE A 13 21.48 12.54 -23.09
C PHE A 13 20.86 12.81 -21.72
N LEU A 14 20.89 14.06 -21.26
CA LEU A 14 20.29 14.46 -19.98
C LEU A 14 18.79 14.18 -19.93
N LEU A 15 18.06 14.50 -21.00
CA LEU A 15 16.63 14.20 -21.08
C LEU A 15 16.36 12.70 -21.01
N ARG A 16 17.17 11.88 -21.69
CA ARG A 16 16.99 10.43 -21.72
C ARG A 16 17.24 9.78 -20.37
N VAL A 17 18.27 10.24 -19.65
CA VAL A 17 18.57 9.82 -18.28
C VAL A 17 17.47 10.30 -17.32
N GLY A 18 17.10 11.58 -17.38
CA GLY A 18 16.07 12.15 -16.52
C GLY A 18 14.71 11.45 -16.67
N VAL A 19 14.26 11.20 -17.89
CA VAL A 19 13.03 10.44 -18.15
C VAL A 19 13.16 8.99 -17.65
N GLY A 20 14.34 8.37 -17.74
CA GLY A 20 14.59 7.03 -17.19
C GLY A 20 14.39 6.98 -15.67
N VAL A 21 14.95 7.95 -14.95
CA VAL A 21 14.78 8.07 -13.49
C VAL A 21 13.32 8.32 -13.13
N LEU A 22 12.64 9.25 -13.80
CA LEU A 22 11.22 9.53 -13.56
C LEU A 22 10.34 8.30 -13.80
N ARG A 23 10.64 7.50 -14.84
CA ARG A 23 9.91 6.25 -15.11
C ARG A 23 10.15 5.17 -14.04
N ALA A 24 11.35 5.10 -13.48
CA ALA A 24 11.64 4.17 -12.39
C ALA A 24 10.85 4.52 -11.13
N LEU A 25 10.71 5.81 -10.82
CA LEU A 25 9.91 6.29 -9.68
C LEU A 25 8.40 6.17 -9.93
N ALA A 26 7.96 6.35 -11.18
CA ALA A 26 6.57 6.18 -11.58
C ALA A 26 6.22 4.71 -11.91
N ALA A 27 7.13 3.76 -11.64
CA ALA A 27 6.86 2.36 -11.89
C ALA A 27 5.68 1.93 -11.00
N PRO A 28 4.62 1.33 -11.58
CA PRO A 28 3.56 0.77 -10.77
C PRO A 28 4.17 -0.27 -9.81
N PRO A 29 3.66 -0.34 -8.57
CA PRO A 29 4.13 -1.35 -7.64
C PRO A 29 3.98 -2.74 -8.27
N PRO A 30 4.88 -3.69 -7.94
CA PRO A 30 4.74 -5.05 -8.41
C PRO A 30 3.34 -5.56 -8.07
N ALA A 31 2.81 -6.43 -8.92
CA ALA A 31 1.53 -7.07 -8.64
C ALA A 31 1.58 -7.65 -7.22
N PRO A 32 0.53 -7.44 -6.39
CA PRO A 32 0.50 -7.98 -5.05
C PRO A 32 0.78 -9.48 -5.10
N ALA A 33 1.51 -9.99 -4.11
CA ALA A 33 1.71 -11.43 -3.95
C ALA A 33 0.36 -12.15 -4.08
N PRO A 34 0.30 -13.37 -4.66
CA PRO A 34 -0.96 -14.11 -4.77
C PRO A 34 -1.63 -14.11 -3.40
N ALA A 35 -2.90 -13.68 -3.35
CA ALA A 35 -3.62 -13.59 -2.09
C ALA A 35 -3.46 -14.93 -1.37
N GLY A 36 -2.76 -14.92 -0.23
CA GLY A 36 -2.92 -16.00 0.73
C GLY A 36 -4.42 -16.14 0.92
N GLU A 37 -4.94 -17.34 0.69
CA GLU A 37 -6.37 -17.59 0.51
C GLU A 37 -7.19 -16.79 1.53
N LEU A 38 -8.12 -15.95 1.08
CA LEU A 38 -8.97 -15.16 1.98
C LEU A 38 -9.76 -16.13 2.86
N ARG A 39 -9.27 -16.38 4.07
CA ARG A 39 -9.90 -17.28 5.03
C ARG A 39 -11.11 -16.58 5.64
N ARG A 40 -12.16 -17.37 5.89
CA ARG A 40 -13.31 -16.92 6.68
C ARG A 40 -12.85 -16.77 8.13
N VAL A 41 -13.01 -15.56 8.66
CA VAL A 41 -12.80 -15.26 10.09
C VAL A 41 -14.05 -14.57 10.62
N LYS A 42 -14.22 -14.57 11.94
CA LYS A 42 -15.29 -13.86 12.62
C LYS A 42 -14.66 -13.11 13.79
N PHE A 43 -14.08 -11.95 13.53
CA PHE A 43 -13.58 -11.06 14.58
C PHE A 43 -14.55 -9.88 14.75
N PHE A 44 -14.79 -9.48 15.99
CA PHE A 44 -15.52 -8.27 16.31
C PHE A 44 -14.55 -7.28 16.94
N TYR A 45 -14.47 -6.09 16.37
CA TYR A 45 -13.62 -5.03 16.87
C TYR A 45 -14.48 -3.89 17.37
N ARG A 46 -14.05 -3.26 18.46
CA ARG A 46 -14.66 -2.04 19.00
C ARG A 46 -13.60 -0.96 19.13
N CYS A 47 -13.93 0.25 18.69
CA CYS A 47 -13.11 1.42 18.96
C CYS A 47 -13.43 1.95 20.36
N GLU A 48 -12.45 1.96 21.26
CA GLU A 48 -12.65 2.45 22.64
C GLU A 48 -12.93 3.96 22.70
N LEU A 49 -12.48 4.74 21.71
CA LEU A 49 -12.68 6.19 21.70
C LEU A 49 -14.11 6.62 21.35
N CYS A 50 -14.72 5.99 20.35
CA CYS A 50 -16.02 6.41 19.81
C CYS A 50 -17.12 5.33 19.91
N GLY A 51 -16.76 4.11 20.30
CA GLY A 51 -17.69 2.98 20.41
C GLY A 51 -18.10 2.35 19.08
N THR A 52 -17.49 2.72 17.95
CA THR A 52 -17.79 2.10 16.65
C THR A 52 -17.41 0.63 16.66
N GLU A 53 -18.32 -0.24 16.19
CA GLU A 53 -18.11 -1.68 16.09
C GLU A 53 -17.99 -2.13 14.63
N VAL A 54 -17.03 -3.01 14.36
CA VAL A 54 -16.81 -3.57 13.02
C VAL A 54 -16.65 -5.07 13.13
N ARG A 55 -17.32 -5.81 12.24
CA ARG A 55 -17.15 -7.26 12.10
C ARG A 55 -16.26 -7.57 10.90
N MET A 56 -15.15 -8.25 11.14
CA MET A 56 -14.27 -8.73 10.10
C MET A 56 -14.64 -10.16 9.71
N THR A 57 -15.02 -10.35 8.44
CA THR A 57 -15.54 -11.64 7.91
C THR A 57 -14.51 -12.44 7.12
N THR A 58 -13.43 -11.79 6.69
CA THR A 58 -12.38 -12.37 5.84
C THR A 58 -11.04 -11.74 6.14
N ALA A 59 -9.98 -12.55 6.21
CA ALA A 59 -8.59 -12.13 6.44
C ALA A 59 -7.64 -12.90 5.53
N ILE A 60 -6.46 -12.34 5.27
CA ILE A 60 -5.37 -13.08 4.61
C ILE A 60 -4.62 -13.94 5.64
N GLU A 61 -4.50 -13.44 6.87
CA GLU A 61 -3.74 -14.07 7.96
C GLU A 61 -4.67 -14.65 9.03
N GLU A 62 -4.15 -15.60 9.82
CA GLU A 62 -4.88 -16.19 10.95
C GLU A 62 -5.15 -15.19 12.07
N ASN A 63 -4.15 -14.35 12.37
CA ASN A 63 -4.21 -13.32 13.38
C ASN A 63 -3.90 -11.95 12.74
N PRO A 64 -4.87 -11.36 12.03
CA PRO A 64 -4.68 -10.09 11.35
C PRO A 64 -4.51 -8.95 12.37
N ASP A 65 -3.69 -7.97 12.02
CA ASP A 65 -3.57 -6.76 12.81
C ASP A 65 -4.94 -6.04 12.94
N PRO A 66 -5.25 -5.48 14.11
CA PRO A 66 -6.51 -4.78 14.32
C PRO A 66 -6.65 -3.55 13.40
N PRO A 67 -7.85 -3.31 12.86
CA PRO A 67 -8.11 -2.15 12.04
C PRO A 67 -7.96 -0.85 12.84
N ARG A 68 -7.64 0.24 12.14
CA ARG A 68 -7.55 1.57 12.74
C ARG A 68 -8.82 2.36 12.55
N HIS A 69 -9.32 2.95 13.64
CA HIS A 69 -10.43 3.88 13.65
C HIS A 69 -10.17 4.97 14.71
N CYS A 70 -10.59 6.21 14.47
CA CYS A 70 -10.21 7.36 15.30
C CYS A 70 -8.67 7.52 15.49
N MET A 71 -7.89 7.07 14.50
CA MET A 71 -6.41 7.01 14.51
C MET A 71 -5.79 6.01 15.51
N GLU A 72 -6.60 5.30 16.29
CA GLU A 72 -6.17 4.24 17.21
C GLU A 72 -6.46 2.85 16.65
N ALA A 73 -5.73 1.84 17.14
CA ALA A 73 -6.03 0.44 16.85
C ALA A 73 -7.28 0.03 17.62
N MET A 74 -8.21 -0.67 16.97
CA MET A 74 -9.42 -1.16 17.63
C MET A 74 -9.13 -2.38 18.51
N GLU A 75 -9.93 -2.57 19.56
CA GLU A 75 -9.81 -3.68 20.49
C GLU A 75 -10.62 -4.88 20.01
N LEU A 76 -10.10 -6.10 20.20
CA LEU A 76 -10.79 -7.33 19.82
C LEU A 76 -11.77 -7.72 20.93
N LEU A 77 -13.06 -7.82 20.60
CA LEU A 77 -14.07 -8.29 21.53
C LEU A 77 -14.06 -9.83 21.61
N PRO A 78 -14.20 -10.40 22.81
CA PRO A 78 -14.43 -11.83 22.97
C PRO A 78 -15.73 -12.21 22.28
N ILE A 79 -15.72 -13.35 21.58
CA ILE A 79 -16.93 -13.94 21.03
C ILE A 79 -17.52 -14.78 22.17
N ASP A 80 -18.51 -14.23 22.88
CA ASP A 80 -19.32 -15.02 23.79
C ASP A 80 -20.24 -15.92 22.94
N ASP A 81 -20.08 -17.24 23.08
CA ASP A 81 -20.91 -18.27 22.42
C ASP A 81 -22.30 -18.41 23.07
#